data_AF-A0A953DGJ6-F1
#
_entry.id   AF-A0A953DGJ6-F1
#
_cell.length_a   1.000
_cell.length_b   1.000
_cell.length_c   1.000
_cell.angle_alpha   90.00
_cell.angle_beta   90.00
_cell.angle_gamma   90.00
#
_symmetry.space_group_name_H-M   'P 1'
#
loop_
_entity.id
_entity.type
_entity.pdbx_description
1 polymer ?
#
loop_
_entity_poly.entity_id
_entity_poly.type
_entity_poly.pdbx_seq_one_letter_code
_entity_poly.pdbx_strand_id
1 'polypeptide(L)' 'MSAKAQLTNEDGVWVIRVPKPNGSVQEFRCASEPQAKKLLAVFLAQNADAPPRRT' A
#
# COMPACT_ATOMS: atom_id res chain seq x y z
N MET A 1 -4.91 13.43 -7.41
CA MET A 1 -5.56 12.50 -6.45
C MET A 1 -4.47 11.64 -5.83
N SER A 2 -4.23 11.74 -4.52
CA SER A 2 -3.28 10.87 -3.82
C SER A 2 -3.85 9.47 -3.77
N ALA A 3 -3.42 8.61 -4.68
CA ALA A 3 -3.85 7.22 -4.73
C ALA A 3 -3.27 6.54 -3.48
N LYS A 4 -4.11 6.36 -2.45
CA LYS A 4 -3.70 5.86 -1.14
C LYS A 4 -3.72 4.33 -1.15
N ALA A 5 -2.69 3.71 -0.58
CA ALA A 5 -2.69 2.26 -0.37
C ALA A 5 -3.91 1.84 0.49
N GLN A 6 -4.57 0.76 0.09
CA GLN A 6 -5.76 0.22 0.75
C GLN A 6 -5.47 -1.16 1.33
N LEU A 7 -6.07 -1.48 2.48
CA LEU A 7 -5.99 -2.78 3.13
C LEU A 7 -7.39 -3.38 3.24
N THR A 8 -7.55 -4.61 2.77
CA THR A 8 -8.79 -5.39 2.83
C THR A 8 -8.53 -6.78 3.40
N ASN A 9 -9.56 -7.44 3.94
CA ASN A 9 -9.51 -8.85 4.29
C ASN A 9 -10.43 -9.63 3.34
N GLU A 10 -9.87 -10.62 2.65
CA GLU A 10 -10.57 -11.47 1.70
C GLU A 10 -10.33 -12.92 2.14
N ASP A 11 -11.38 -13.59 2.63
CA ASP A 11 -11.35 -14.99 3.07
C ASP A 11 -10.26 -15.31 4.10
N GLY A 12 -10.01 -14.39 5.04
CA GLY A 12 -8.98 -14.53 6.08
C GLY A 12 -7.57 -14.15 5.62
N VAL A 13 -7.39 -13.79 4.35
CA VAL A 13 -6.14 -13.24 3.82
C VAL A 13 -6.22 -11.72 3.78
N TRP A 14 -5.18 -11.06 4.30
CA TRP A 14 -5.08 -9.62 4.27
C TRP A 14 -4.42 -9.15 2.97
N VAL A 15 -5.13 -8.34 2.19
CA VAL A 15 -4.68 -7.86 0.87
C VAL A 15 -4.45 -6.36 0.92
N ILE A 16 -3.25 -5.93 0.53
CA ILE A 16 -2.85 -4.53 0.43
C ILE A 16 -2.78 -4.16 -1.05
N ARG A 17 -3.56 -3.18 -1.48
CA ARG A 17 -3.58 -2.65 -2.85
C ARG A 17 -2.86 -1.31 -2.88
N VAL A 18 -1.71 -1.28 -3.56
CA VAL A 18 -0.88 -0.08 -3.70
C VAL A 18 -0.96 0.41 -5.14
N PRO A 19 -1.68 1.51 -5.40
CA PRO A 19 -1.71 2.11 -6.73
C PRO A 19 -0.35 2.74 -7.05
N LYS A 20 0.15 2.51 -8.25
CA LYS A 20 1.42 3.03 -8.76
C LYS A 20 1.18 4.19 -9.74
N PRO A 21 2.17 5.09 -9.90
CA PRO A 21 2.05 6.22 -10.83
C PRO A 21 1.93 5.81 -12.31
N ASN A 22 2.31 4.58 -12.66
CA ASN A 22 2.13 4.02 -14.00
C ASN A 22 0.69 3.52 -14.28
N GLY A 23 -0.25 3.75 -13.37
CA GLY A 23 -1.64 3.30 -13.48
C GLY A 23 -1.88 1.83 -13.10
N SER A 24 -0.83 1.07 -12.78
CA SER A 24 -0.96 -0.30 -12.28
C SER A 24 -1.23 -0.34 -10.77
N VAL A 25 -1.81 -1.44 -10.29
CA VAL A 25 -1.99 -1.71 -8.87
C VAL A 25 -1.11 -2.89 -8.49
N GLN A 26 -0.31 -2.72 -7.44
CA GLN A 26 0.43 -3.83 -6.85
C GLN A 26 -0.33 -4.37 -5.65
N GLU A 27 -0.57 -5.68 -5.65
CA GLU A 27 -1.25 -6.37 -4.56
C GLU A 27 -0.24 -7.14 -3.70
N PHE A 28 -0.31 -6.97 -2.38
CA PHE A 28 0.44 -7.74 -1.40
C PHE A 28 -0.52 -8.54 -0.54
N ARG A 29 -0.22 -9.82 -0.32
CA ARG A 29 -1.05 -10.71 0.49
C ARG A 29 -0.31 -11.11 1.76
N CYS A 30 -0.98 -11.03 2.89
CA CYS A 30 -0.46 -11.35 4.20
C CYS A 30 -1.41 -12.32 4.90
N ALA A 31 -0.86 -13.30 5.62
CA ALA A 31 -1.65 -14.26 6.40
C ALA A 31 -2.18 -13.64 7.72
N SER A 32 -1.59 -12.54 8.19
CA SER A 32 -1.89 -11.96 9.49
C SER A 32 -2.13 -10.45 9.42
N GLU A 33 -3.18 -9.99 10.12
CA GLU A 33 -3.52 -8.57 10.26
C GLU A 33 -2.34 -7.68 10.73
N PRO A 34 -1.60 -8.04 11.80
CA PRO A 34 -0.51 -7.19 12.28
C PRO A 34 0.63 -7.05 11.26
N GLN A 35 0.86 -8.07 10.43
CA GLN A 35 1.84 -7.99 9.34
C GLN A 35 1.36 -7.05 8.24
N ALA A 36 0.08 -7.16 7.87
CA ALA A 36 -0.52 -6.33 6.84
C ALA A 36 -0.59 -4.84 7.24
N LYS A 37 -0.93 -4.55 8.51
CA LYS A 37 -0.93 -3.19 9.07
C LYS A 37 0.47 -2.56 9.08
N LYS A 38 1.50 -3.31 9.50
CA LYS A 38 2.89 -2.83 9.45
C LYS A 38 3.32 -2.51 8.01
N LEU A 39 3.00 -3.40 7.08
CA LEU A 39 3.36 -3.21 5.67
C LEU A 39 2.60 -2.02 5.04
N LEU A 40 1.31 -1.86 5.34
CA LEU A 40 0.54 -0.68 4.94
C LEU A 40 1.17 0.61 5.47
N ALA A 41 1.57 0.65 6.74
CA ALA A 41 2.20 1.81 7.34
C ALA A 41 3.52 2.20 6.63
N VAL A 42 4.33 1.21 6.24
CA VAL A 42 5.55 1.44 5.44
C VAL A 42 5.19 2.06 4.08
N PHE A 43 4.19 1.54 3.38
CA PHE A 43 3.78 2.12 2.10
C PHE A 43 3.21 3.53 2.24
N LEU A 44 2.43 3.80 3.28
CA LEU A 44 1.91 5.13 3.55
C LEU A 44 3.04 6.12 3.89
N ALA A 45 4.06 5.68 4.64
CA ALA A 45 5.23 6.51 4.95
C ALA A 45 6.08 6.80 3.71
N GLN A 46 6.34 5.79 2.86
CA GLN A 46 7.12 5.97 1.63
C GLN A 46 6.40 6.83 0.58
N ASN A 47 5.06 6.80 0.54
CA ASN A 47 4.29 7.69 -0.33
C ASN A 47 4.09 9.08 0.28
N ALA A 48 4.21 9.23 1.60
CA ALA A 48 4.21 10.53 2.28
C ALA A 48 5.56 11.25 2.14
N ASP A 49 6.66 10.50 2.02
CA ASP A 49 8.04 10.99 1.88
C ASP A 49 8.57 10.82 0.45
N ALA A 50 7.72 10.88 -0.57
CA ALA A 50 8.21 11.16 -1.91
C ALA A 50 8.41 12.67 -2.01
N PRO A 51 9.63 13.23 -1.81
CA PRO A 51 9.87 14.63 -2.16
C PRO A 51 9.43 14.82 -3.62
N PRO A 52 8.84 15.97 -3.98
CA PRO A 52 8.60 16.25 -5.39
C PRO A 52 9.94 16.02 -6.09
N ARG A 53 9.98 15.14 -7.10
CA ARG A 53 11.16 15.06 -7.98
C ARG A 53 11.35 16.45 -8.53
N ARG A 54 12.28 17.19 -7.92
CA ARG A 54 12.64 18.54 -8.28
C ARG A 54 13.49 18.39 -9.54
N THR A 55 12.82 18.46 -10.69
CA THR A 55 13.45 18.79 -11.98
C THR A 55 14.09 20.16 -11.92
#